data_AF-A0A7Y3EM31-F1
#
_entry.id   AF-A0A7Y3EM31-F1
#
_cell.length_a   1.000
_cell.length_b   1.000
_cell.length_c   1.000
_cell.angle_alpha   90.00
_cell.angle_beta   90.00
_cell.angle_gamma   90.00
#
_symmetry.space_group_name_H-M   'P 1'
#
loop_
_entity.id
_entity.type
_entity.pdbx_description
1 polymer ?
#
loop_
_entity_poly.entity_id
_entity_poly.type
_entity_poly.pdbx_seq_one_letter_code
_entity_poly.pdbx_strand_id
1 'polypeptide(L)'
;MSLYEIIAITAFLLVCLILYLRFSLRNLIKNRTLTSQDYLWKLKNITDKSEYDIFQIAAKEKGWSKDYVEKDFRRYLEDQTLPVYVKQFLEDGKEHINAYRCRGGDFFNKKAFIFFSLFALLIIGGSFIFCLYILPRIYPFDLFIGIAMP
;
A
#
# COMPACT_ATOMS: atom_id res chain seq x y z
N MET A 1 33.16 -17.04 -12.92
CA MET A 1 32.01 -16.68 -12.08
C MET A 1 31.42 -17.97 -11.56
N SER A 2 31.58 -18.21 -10.28
CA SER A 2 31.22 -19.47 -9.65
C SER A 2 29.71 -19.53 -9.37
N LEU A 3 29.17 -20.75 -9.21
CA LEU A 3 27.75 -20.94 -8.87
C LEU A 3 27.39 -20.21 -7.56
N TYR A 4 28.33 -20.13 -6.61
CA TYR A 4 28.13 -19.44 -5.33
C TYR A 4 27.97 -17.92 -5.49
N GLU A 5 28.69 -17.29 -6.43
CA GLU A 5 28.55 -15.86 -6.72
C GLU A 5 27.19 -15.53 -7.29
N ILE A 6 26.69 -16.37 -8.21
CA ILE A 6 25.39 -16.19 -8.85
C ILE A 6 24.26 -16.30 -7.81
N ILE A 7 24.32 -17.30 -6.93
CA ILE A 7 23.32 -17.50 -5.88
C ILE A 7 23.35 -16.33 -4.88
N ALA A 8 24.54 -15.89 -4.46
CA ALA A 8 24.69 -14.78 -3.52
C ALA A 8 24.14 -13.46 -4.08
N ILE A 9 24.45 -13.13 -5.34
CA ILE A 9 23.95 -11.93 -6.01
C ILE A 9 22.43 -11.99 -6.15
N THR A 10 21.89 -13.15 -6.52
CA THR A 10 20.44 -13.33 -6.70
C THR A 10 19.69 -13.19 -5.38
N ALA A 11 20.21 -13.81 -4.30
CA ALA A 11 19.63 -13.69 -2.97
C ALA A 11 19.67 -12.24 -2.46
N PHE A 12 20.78 -11.54 -2.67
CA PHE A 12 20.93 -10.12 -2.30
C PHE A 12 19.90 -9.24 -3.02
N LEU A 13 19.73 -9.42 -4.33
CA LEU A 13 18.74 -8.68 -5.12
C LEU A 13 17.30 -8.97 -4.69
N LEU A 14 16.99 -10.22 -4.33
CA LEU A 14 15.68 -10.61 -3.78
C LEU A 14 15.38 -9.91 -2.46
N VAL A 15 16.36 -9.85 -1.56
CA VAL A 15 16.21 -9.15 -0.27
C VAL A 15 15.98 -7.65 -0.49
N CYS A 16 16.77 -7.02 -1.38
CA CYS A 16 16.57 -5.61 -1.76
C CYS A 16 15.17 -5.37 -2.33
N LEU A 17 14.66 -6.27 -3.19
CA LEU A 17 13.32 -6.19 -3.75
C LEU A 17 12.23 -6.28 -2.67
N ILE A 18 12.35 -7.22 -1.73
CA ILE A 18 11.38 -7.39 -0.63
C ILE A 18 11.35 -6.14 0.26
N LEU A 19 12.52 -5.58 0.59
CA LEU A 19 12.62 -4.35 1.37
C LEU A 19 12.01 -3.16 0.62
N TYR A 20 12.30 -3.03 -0.67
CA TYR A 20 11.73 -1.98 -1.52
C TYR A 20 10.20 -2.10 -1.60
N LEU A 21 9.67 -3.29 -1.86
CA LEU A 21 8.24 -3.56 -1.91
C LEU A 21 7.57 -3.24 -0.56
N ARG A 22 8.18 -3.63 0.56
CA ARG A 22 7.68 -3.30 1.90
C ARG A 22 7.61 -1.79 2.14
N PHE A 23 8.66 -1.06 1.78
CA PHE A 23 8.70 0.39 1.95
C PHE A 23 7.67 1.08 1.04
N SER A 24 7.57 0.62 -0.20
CA SER A 24 6.65 1.14 -1.20
C SER A 24 5.18 0.88 -0.84
N LEU A 25 4.86 -0.33 -0.36
CA LEU A 25 3.52 -0.69 0.12
C LEU A 25 3.10 0.16 1.31
N ARG A 26 4.02 0.41 2.26
CA ARG A 26 3.79 1.30 3.41
C ARG A 26 3.47 2.73 2.96
N ASN A 27 4.12 3.21 1.91
CA ASN A 27 3.83 4.54 1.36
C ASN A 27 2.52 4.57 0.56
N LEU A 28 2.16 3.48 -0.13
CA LEU A 28 0.88 3.38 -0.85
C LEU A 28 -0.32 3.40 0.11
N ILE A 29 -0.21 2.73 1.27
CA ILE A 29 -1.24 2.78 2.33
C ILE A 29 -1.37 4.21 2.88
N LYS A 30 -0.27 4.94 3.05
CA LYS A 30 -0.27 6.35 3.50
C LYS A 30 -0.86 7.30 2.45
N ASN A 31 -0.71 6.98 1.17
CA ASN A 31 -1.18 7.78 0.04
C ASN A 31 -2.58 7.41 -0.45
N ARG A 32 -3.26 6.46 0.20
CA ARG A 32 -4.67 6.18 -0.10
C ARG A 32 -5.47 7.47 0.10
N THR A 33 -6.37 7.75 -0.83
CA THR A 33 -7.35 8.84 -0.72
C THR A 33 -8.16 8.59 0.56
N LEU A 34 -7.84 9.35 1.62
CA LEU A 34 -8.58 9.25 2.88
C LEU A 34 -10.05 9.53 2.57
N THR A 35 -10.92 8.61 3.01
CA THR A 35 -12.36 8.83 2.99
C THR A 35 -12.71 10.01 3.89
N SER A 36 -13.87 10.63 3.70
CA SER A 36 -14.32 11.73 4.57
C SER A 36 -14.33 11.31 6.05
N GLN A 37 -14.59 10.03 6.33
CA GLN A 37 -14.60 9.45 7.67
C GLN A 37 -13.19 9.30 8.26
N ASP A 38 -12.21 8.85 7.46
CA ASP A 38 -10.79 8.84 7.87
C ASP A 38 -10.28 10.25 8.19
N TYR A 39 -10.71 11.24 7.42
CA TYR A 39 -10.38 12.65 7.65
C TYR A 39 -10.93 13.15 8.98
N LEU A 40 -12.18 12.81 9.29
CA LEU A 40 -12.84 13.16 10.54
C LEU A 40 -12.11 12.56 11.74
N TRP A 41 -11.74 11.28 11.65
CA TRP A 41 -10.95 10.61 12.69
C TRP A 41 -9.56 11.25 12.86
N LYS A 42 -8.92 11.63 11.75
CA LYS A 42 -7.60 12.29 11.80
C LYS A 42 -7.69 13.70 12.39
N LEU A 43 -8.75 14.45 12.06
CA LEU A 43 -9.01 15.78 12.60
C LEU A 43 -9.29 15.72 14.09
N LYS A 44 -10.06 14.73 14.56
CA LYS A 44 -10.26 14.43 15.98
C LYS A 44 -8.93 14.24 16.70
N ASN A 45 -8.02 13.41 16.16
CA ASN A 45 -6.72 13.16 16.78
C ASN A 45 -5.78 14.37 16.79
N ILE A 46 -5.85 15.24 15.78
CA ILE A 46 -5.00 16.44 15.70
C ILE A 46 -5.53 17.56 16.61
N THR A 47 -6.85 17.70 16.68
CA THR A 47 -7.50 18.83 17.37
C THR A 47 -7.87 18.49 18.82
N ASP A 48 -7.79 17.22 19.21
CA ASP A 48 -8.23 16.70 20.51
C ASP A 48 -9.70 17.05 20.84
N LYS A 49 -10.53 17.10 19.79
CA LYS A 49 -11.96 17.46 19.86
C LYS A 49 -12.83 16.28 19.49
N SER A 50 -14.04 16.22 20.06
CA SER A 50 -15.00 15.18 19.69
C SER A 50 -15.51 15.38 18.26
N GLU A 51 -16.05 14.31 17.67
CA GLU A 51 -16.66 14.37 16.33
C GLU A 51 -17.86 15.33 16.31
N TYR A 52 -18.60 15.40 17.41
CA TYR A 52 -19.69 16.35 17.60
C TYR A 52 -19.21 17.81 17.58
N ASP A 53 -18.08 18.10 18.24
CA ASP A 53 -17.49 19.44 18.21
C ASP A 53 -17.04 19.82 16.79
N ILE A 54 -16.54 18.86 16.02
CA ILE A 54 -16.19 19.08 14.61
C ILE A 54 -17.44 19.45 13.80
N PHE A 55 -18.57 18.79 14.04
CA PHE A 55 -19.83 19.14 13.38
C PHE A 55 -20.31 20.54 13.77
N GLN A 56 -20.18 20.94 15.04
CA GLN A 56 -20.51 22.30 15.45
C GLN A 56 -19.60 23.36 14.80
N ILE A 57 -18.30 23.08 14.68
CA ILE A 57 -17.34 23.97 14.03
C ILE A 57 -17.67 24.10 12.55
N ALA A 58 -17.90 22.98 11.87
CA ALA A 58 -18.29 22.96 10.46
C ALA A 58 -19.60 23.73 10.22
N ALA A 59 -20.59 23.55 11.09
CA ALA A 59 -21.85 24.28 11.02
C ALA A 59 -21.65 25.78 11.22
N LYS A 60 -20.84 26.18 12.22
CA LYS A 60 -20.53 27.58 12.50
C LYS A 60 -19.82 28.25 11.31
N GLU A 61 -18.88 27.56 10.70
CA GLU A 61 -18.10 28.08 9.56
C GLU A 61 -18.94 28.18 8.28
N LYS A 62 -19.84 27.21 8.05
CA LYS A 62 -20.75 27.19 6.90
C LYS A 62 -22.06 27.96 7.12
N GLY A 63 -22.28 28.52 8.31
CA GLY A 63 -23.48 29.31 8.63
C GLY A 63 -24.75 28.50 8.91
N TRP A 64 -24.64 27.24 9.32
CA TRP A 64 -25.78 26.38 9.68
C TRP A 64 -26.18 26.58 11.16
N SER A 65 -27.49 26.49 11.44
CA SER A 65 -27.99 26.59 12.82
C SER A 65 -27.63 25.35 13.65
N LYS A 66 -27.34 25.56 14.93
CA LYS A 66 -26.99 24.50 15.89
C LYS A 66 -28.09 23.44 16.04
N ASP A 67 -29.35 23.82 15.85
CA ASP A 67 -30.48 22.90 15.99
C ASP A 67 -30.46 21.79 14.92
N TYR A 68 -29.91 22.08 13.74
CA TYR A 68 -29.74 21.10 12.67
C TYR A 68 -28.57 20.16 12.94
N VAL A 69 -27.54 20.62 13.66
CA VAL A 69 -26.34 19.82 13.97
C VAL A 69 -26.69 18.58 14.76
N GLU A 70 -27.53 18.72 15.79
CA GLU A 70 -27.93 17.62 16.65
C GLU A 70 -28.70 16.53 15.87
N LYS A 71 -29.64 16.95 15.02
CA LYS A 71 -30.42 16.04 14.17
C LYS A 71 -29.53 15.32 13.17
N ASP A 72 -28.64 16.05 12.53
CA ASP A 72 -27.73 15.51 11.53
C ASP A 72 -26.66 14.61 12.16
N PHE A 73 -26.25 14.89 13.39
CA PHE A 73 -25.33 14.03 14.15
C PHE A 73 -25.99 12.71 14.56
N ARG A 74 -27.25 12.72 14.99
CA ARG A 74 -27.98 11.45 15.26
C ARG A 74 -28.10 10.59 14.01
N ARG A 75 -28.45 11.22 12.89
CA ARG A 75 -28.51 10.53 11.60
C ARG A 75 -27.14 9.98 11.17
N TYR A 76 -26.07 10.71 11.47
CA TYR A 76 -24.71 10.22 11.27
C TYR A 76 -24.39 8.99 12.14
N LEU A 77 -24.83 8.95 13.41
CA LEU A 77 -24.64 7.78 14.27
C LEU A 77 -25.39 6.54 13.76
N GLU A 78 -26.58 6.72 13.19
CA GLU A 78 -27.43 5.64 12.65
C GLU A 78 -26.89 5.11 11.30
N ASP A 79 -26.73 6.00 10.32
CA ASP A 79 -26.46 5.61 8.93
C ASP A 79 -24.97 5.70 8.55
N GLN A 80 -24.11 6.22 9.44
CA GLN A 80 -22.71 6.59 9.14
C GLN A 80 -22.57 7.56 7.96
N THR A 81 -23.65 8.30 7.63
CA THR A 81 -23.67 9.23 6.50
C THR A 81 -23.36 10.65 6.95
N LEU A 82 -22.36 11.25 6.30
CA LEU A 82 -21.92 12.61 6.62
C LEU A 82 -22.84 13.67 5.98
N PRO A 83 -23.26 14.69 6.76
CA PRO A 83 -24.01 15.83 6.23
C PRO A 83 -23.20 16.62 5.20
N VAL A 84 -23.89 17.31 4.28
CA VAL A 84 -23.27 18.01 3.16
C VAL A 84 -22.31 19.11 3.63
N TYR A 85 -22.68 19.89 4.65
CA TYR A 85 -21.83 20.97 5.17
C TYR A 85 -20.56 20.45 5.82
N VAL A 86 -20.62 19.29 6.50
CA VAL A 86 -19.44 18.64 7.08
C VAL A 86 -18.52 18.14 5.98
N LYS A 87 -19.07 17.55 4.91
CA LYS A 87 -18.27 17.13 3.73
C LYS A 87 -17.53 18.32 3.10
N GLN A 88 -18.22 19.44 2.88
CA GLN A 88 -17.61 20.65 2.34
C GLN A 88 -16.53 21.22 3.26
N PHE A 89 -16.79 21.28 4.57
CA PHE A 89 -15.77 21.70 5.55
C PHE A 89 -14.53 20.80 5.52
N LEU A 90 -14.72 19.48 5.41
CA LEU A 90 -13.61 18.52 5.29
C LEU A 90 -12.87 18.64 3.96
N GLU A 91 -13.56 18.99 2.87
CA GLU A 91 -12.95 19.24 1.56
C GLU A 91 -12.09 20.51 1.56
N ASP A 92 -12.58 21.59 2.17
CA ASP A 92 -11.82 22.84 2.31
C ASP A 92 -10.61 22.64 3.24
N GLY A 93 -10.82 21.96 4.38
CA GLY A 93 -9.74 21.61 5.31
C GLY A 93 -8.76 20.57 4.75
N LYS A 94 -9.13 19.84 3.69
CA LYS A 94 -8.30 18.82 3.05
C LYS A 94 -7.01 19.41 2.51
N GLU A 95 -7.07 20.62 1.98
CA GLU A 95 -5.91 21.31 1.41
C GLU A 95 -4.90 21.68 2.51
N HIS A 96 -5.38 22.17 3.65
CA HIS A 96 -4.54 22.46 4.81
C HIS A 96 -3.95 21.19 5.43
N ILE A 97 -4.73 20.12 5.60
CA ILE A 97 -4.22 18.85 6.14
C ILE A 97 -3.26 18.17 5.16
N ASN A 98 -3.49 18.29 3.85
CA ASN A 98 -2.56 17.81 2.83
C ASN A 98 -1.26 18.62 2.79
N ALA A 99 -1.27 19.91 3.14
CA ALA A 99 -0.05 20.69 3.30
C ALA A 99 0.80 20.19 4.48
N TYR A 100 0.17 19.78 5.58
CA TYR A 100 0.84 19.12 6.72
C TYR A 100 1.17 17.65 6.48
N ARG A 101 0.52 16.99 5.51
CA ARG A 101 0.95 15.67 5.04
C ARG A 101 2.30 15.88 4.37
N CYS A 102 3.39 15.63 5.12
CA CYS A 102 4.75 15.55 4.57
C CYS A 102 4.63 14.88 3.22
N ARG A 103 5.05 15.58 2.14
CA ARG A 103 5.11 15.06 0.78
C ARG A 103 5.67 13.64 0.85
N GLY A 104 4.79 12.66 0.92
CA GLY A 104 5.11 11.26 0.74
C GLY A 104 5.26 11.16 -0.76
N GLY A 105 6.40 11.67 -1.24
CA GLY A 105 6.71 11.77 -2.65
C GLY A 105 6.38 10.43 -3.30
N ASP A 106 5.92 10.50 -4.54
CA ASP A 106 5.73 9.34 -5.40
C ASP A 106 7.07 8.62 -5.58
N PHE A 107 7.50 7.88 -4.55
CA PHE A 107 8.67 7.00 -4.58
C PHE A 107 8.38 5.75 -5.41
N PHE A 108 7.16 5.61 -5.94
CA PHE A 108 6.84 4.68 -7.01
C PHE A 108 7.52 5.13 -8.31
N ASN A 109 8.83 4.91 -8.39
CA ASN A 109 9.52 4.90 -9.66
C ASN A 109 8.98 3.73 -10.49
N LYS A 110 7.96 4.00 -11.32
CA LYS A 110 7.36 3.04 -12.27
C LYS A 110 8.43 2.28 -13.07
N LYS A 111 9.53 2.96 -13.41
CA LYS A 111 10.72 2.37 -14.04
C LYS A 111 11.39 1.30 -13.19
N ALA A 112 11.57 1.53 -11.88
CA ALA A 112 12.16 0.55 -10.97
C ALA A 112 11.29 -0.69 -10.83
N PHE A 113 9.97 -0.52 -10.73
CA PHE A 113 9.04 -1.65 -10.67
C PHE A 113 9.08 -2.50 -11.94
N ILE A 114 9.08 -1.87 -13.12
CA ILE A 114 9.21 -2.57 -14.41
C ILE A 114 10.56 -3.29 -14.50
N PHE A 115 11.64 -2.65 -14.09
CA PHE A 115 12.98 -3.26 -14.08
C PHE A 115 13.02 -4.52 -13.21
N PHE A 116 12.50 -4.45 -11.98
CA PHE A 116 12.45 -5.60 -11.08
C PHE A 116 11.52 -6.71 -11.58
N SER A 117 10.41 -6.38 -12.22
CA SER A 117 9.50 -7.35 -12.83
C SER A 117 10.17 -8.13 -13.97
N LEU A 118 10.85 -7.41 -14.88
CA LEU A 118 11.62 -8.02 -15.96
C LEU A 118 12.76 -8.88 -15.41
N PHE A 119 13.45 -8.40 -14.36
CA PHE A 119 14.53 -9.13 -13.73
C PHE A 119 14.04 -10.42 -13.08
N ALA A 120 12.91 -10.39 -12.36
CA ALA A 120 12.30 -11.58 -11.76
C ALA A 120 11.89 -12.61 -12.83
N LEU A 121 11.33 -12.15 -13.95
CA LEU A 121 10.96 -13.02 -15.07
C LEU A 121 12.19 -13.69 -15.71
N LEU A 122 13.31 -12.96 -15.80
CA LEU A 122 14.60 -13.46 -16.28
C LEU A 122 15.20 -14.51 -15.34
N ILE A 123 15.12 -14.29 -14.01
CA ILE A 123 15.58 -15.26 -13.00
C ILE A 123 14.72 -16.54 -13.01
N ILE A 124 13.40 -16.39 -13.06
CA ILE A 124 12.48 -17.54 -13.10
C ILE A 124 12.66 -18.31 -14.42
N GLY A 125 12.69 -17.63 -15.56
CA GLY A 125 12.92 -18.23 -16.86
C GLY A 125 14.27 -18.94 -16.97
N GLY A 126 15.34 -18.30 -16.48
CA GLY A 126 16.68 -18.88 -16.43
C GLY A 126 16.76 -20.12 -15.55
N SER A 127 16.05 -20.13 -14.41
CA SER A 127 15.98 -21.28 -13.51
C SER A 127 15.23 -22.47 -14.14
N PHE A 128 14.15 -22.20 -14.89
CA PHE A 128 13.42 -23.24 -15.62
C PHE A 128 14.29 -23.89 -16.71
N ILE A 129 15.03 -23.09 -17.48
CA ILE A 129 15.95 -23.60 -18.51
C ILE A 129 17.07 -24.42 -17.86
N PHE A 130 17.63 -23.96 -16.74
CA PHE A 130 18.66 -24.69 -16.00
C PHE A 130 18.16 -26.05 -15.51
N CYS A 131 16.96 -26.12 -14.92
CA CYS A 131 16.34 -27.36 -14.45
C CYS A 131 16.04 -28.34 -15.60
N LEU A 132 15.56 -27.86 -16.74
CA LEU A 132 15.16 -28.72 -17.85
C LEU A 132 16.33 -29.20 -18.73
N TYR A 133 17.41 -28.42 -18.85
CA TYR A 133 18.48 -28.72 -19.81
C TYR A 133 19.84 -29.07 -19.18
N ILE A 134 20.17 -28.50 -18.02
CA ILE A 134 21.48 -28.72 -17.37
C ILE A 134 21.39 -29.85 -16.35
N LEU A 135 20.32 -29.89 -15.56
CA LEU A 135 20.10 -30.90 -14.53
C LEU A 135 20.07 -32.35 -15.07
N PRO A 136 19.35 -32.68 -16.15
CA PRO A 136 19.38 -34.04 -16.73
C PRO A 136 20.70 -34.39 -17.44
N ARG A 137 21.56 -33.40 -17.70
CA ARG A 137 22.88 -33.64 -18.29
C ARG A 137 23.95 -33.97 -17.25
N ILE A 138 23.76 -33.49 -16.01
CA ILE A 138 24.67 -33.76 -14.87
C ILE A 138 24.26 -35.04 -14.13
N TYR A 139 22.96 -35.31 -14.02
CA TYR A 139 22.41 -36.57 -13.52
C TYR A 139 21.76 -37.33 -14.68
N PRO A 140 22.52 -38.16 -15.42
CA PRO A 140 21.90 -39.04 -16.40
C PRO A 140 20.93 -39.98 -15.68
N PHE A 141 19.70 -40.06 -16.19
CA PHE A 141 18.58 -40.84 -15.65
C PHE A 141 18.82 -42.37 -15.53
N ASP A 142 20.03 -42.85 -15.87
CA ASP A 142 20.37 -44.28 -15.86
C ASP A 142 20.44 -44.90 -14.45
N LEU A 143 20.52 -44.10 -13.38
CA LEU A 143 20.61 -44.63 -12.02
C LEU A 143 19.26 -45.09 -11.44
N PHE A 144 18.13 -44.71 -12.05
CA PHE A 144 16.80 -45.04 -11.51
C PHE A 144 16.15 -46.30 -12.11
N ILE A 145 16.61 -46.75 -13.29
CA ILE A 145 16.03 -47.92 -13.97
C ILE A 145 16.73 -49.23 -13.55
N GLY A 146 17.97 -49.17 -13.05
CA GLY A 146 18.74 -50.36 -12.61
C GLY A 146 18.29 -50.98 -11.28
N ILE A 147 17.38 -50.36 -10.54
CA ILE A 147 16.90 -50.84 -9.21
C ILE A 147 15.49 -51.45 -9.30
N ALA A 148 14.88 -51.45 -10.50
CA ALA A 148 13.54 -51.98 -10.75
C ALA A 148 13.55 -53.29 -11.56
N MET A 149 14.58 -54.13 -11.38
CA MET A 149 14.59 -55.49 -11.91
C MET A 149 15.01 -56.46 -10.80
N PRO A 150 14.05 -57.11 -10.10
CA PRO A 150 14.31 -58.35 -9.39
C PRO A 150 14.50 -59.52 -10.34
#